data_AF-A9QI48-F1
#
_entry.id   AF-A9QI48-F1
#
_cell.length_a   1.000
_cell.length_b   1.000
_cell.length_c   1.000
_cell.angle_alpha   90.00
_cell.angle_beta   90.00
_cell.angle_gamma   90.00
#
_symmetry.space_group_name_H-M   'P 1'
#
loop_
_entity.id
_entity.type
_entity.pdbx_description
1 polymer ?
#
loop_
_entity_poly.entity_id
_entity_poly.type
_entity_poly.pdbx_seq_one_letter_code
_entity_poly.pdbx_strand_id
1 'polypeptide(L)'
;MRATFALTLLLGCLSGILAQQANIDSSVSKELVTDCLKENGVTPQDLADLQSGKVKAEDAKDNVKCSSQCILVKSGFMDSTGKLLTDKIKSYYANSNFKDVIEKDLDRCSVVKGANACDTAFKILSCFQAAN
;
A
#
# COMPACT_ATOMS: atom_id res chain seq x y z
N MET A 1 -28.70 -3.40 39.78
CA MET A 1 -27.86 -4.15 38.83
C MET A 1 -28.21 -3.94 37.34
N ARG A 2 -29.05 -2.95 36.97
CA ARG A 2 -29.30 -2.58 35.55
C ARG A 2 -28.69 -1.22 35.14
N ALA A 3 -28.37 -0.37 36.11
CA ALA A 3 -27.80 0.97 35.86
C ALA A 3 -26.27 0.99 35.68
N THR A 4 -25.55 -0.08 36.06
CA THR A 4 -24.10 -0.18 35.87
C THR A 4 -23.71 -0.64 34.45
N PHE A 5 -24.58 -1.36 33.76
CA PHE A 5 -24.34 -1.82 32.37
C PHE A 5 -24.52 -0.72 31.33
N ALA A 6 -25.30 0.32 31.64
CA ALA A 6 -25.47 1.47 30.75
C ALA A 6 -24.20 2.36 30.72
N LEU A 7 -23.44 2.40 31.83
CA LEU A 7 -22.25 3.24 31.94
C LEU A 7 -20.99 2.60 31.32
N THR A 8 -20.94 1.26 31.25
CA THR A 8 -19.86 0.57 30.53
C THR A 8 -20.07 0.53 29.02
N LEU A 9 -21.31 0.65 28.53
CA LEU A 9 -21.59 0.74 27.08
C LEU A 9 -21.21 2.09 26.46
N LEU A 10 -21.15 3.16 27.27
CA LEU A 10 -20.75 4.51 26.85
C LEU A 10 -19.23 4.70 26.73
N LEU A 11 -18.43 3.75 27.22
CA LEU A 11 -16.96 3.71 27.04
C LEU A 11 -16.53 2.86 25.82
N GLY A 12 -17.49 2.35 25.05
CA GLY A 12 -17.28 1.46 23.91
C GLY A 12 -17.14 2.11 22.54
N CYS A 13 -16.75 3.40 22.42
CA CYS A 13 -16.72 4.08 21.11
C CYS A 13 -15.44 4.88 20.80
N LEU A 14 -14.30 4.66 21.47
CA LEU A 14 -13.06 5.42 21.17
C LEU A 14 -11.81 4.58 20.87
N SER A 15 -11.88 3.24 20.92
CA SER A 15 -10.72 2.38 20.60
C SER A 15 -10.97 1.39 19.44
N GLY A 16 -12.13 1.47 18.77
CA GLY A 16 -12.50 0.55 17.69
C GLY A 16 -12.20 1.00 16.26
N ILE A 17 -11.66 2.21 16.03
CA ILE A 17 -11.47 2.74 14.65
C ILE A 17 -10.11 2.35 14.04
N LEU A 18 -9.18 1.77 14.81
CA LEU A 18 -7.86 1.39 14.28
C LEU A 18 -7.86 0.15 13.36
N ALA A 19 -9.01 -0.48 13.09
CA ALA A 19 -9.09 -1.62 12.17
C ALA A 19 -9.44 -1.25 10.71
N GLN A 20 -9.68 0.03 10.38
CA GLN A 20 -10.11 0.42 9.03
C GLN A 20 -9.00 0.90 8.08
N GLN A 21 -7.72 0.87 8.47
CA GLN A 21 -6.64 1.33 7.59
C GLN A 21 -5.73 0.19 7.13
N ALA A 22 -6.24 -0.64 6.22
CA ALA A 22 -5.44 -1.33 5.20
C ALA A 22 -6.38 -1.98 4.19
N ASN A 23 -6.99 -1.19 3.30
CA ASN A 23 -7.45 -1.70 2.01
C ASN A 23 -6.21 -2.02 1.14
N ILE A 24 -5.36 -2.93 1.61
CA ILE A 24 -4.42 -3.63 0.74
C ILE A 24 -5.27 -4.72 0.11
N ASP A 25 -5.56 -4.52 -1.18
CA ASP A 25 -6.22 -5.49 -2.04
C ASP A 25 -5.75 -6.91 -1.71
N SER A 26 -6.70 -7.82 -1.48
CA SER A 26 -6.48 -9.20 -1.03
C SER A 26 -5.69 -10.08 -2.01
N SER A 27 -5.25 -9.51 -3.12
CA SER A 27 -4.41 -10.11 -4.16
C SER A 27 -2.95 -10.31 -3.76
N VAL A 28 -2.38 -9.37 -3.00
CA VAL A 28 -1.00 -9.48 -2.52
C VAL A 28 -1.04 -9.97 -1.07
N SER A 29 -0.37 -11.09 -0.79
CA SER A 29 -0.40 -11.66 0.55
C SER A 29 0.27 -10.73 1.56
N LYS A 30 -0.30 -10.64 2.76
CA LYS A 30 0.27 -9.88 3.89
C LYS A 30 1.68 -10.36 4.25
N GLU A 31 1.94 -11.65 4.06
CA GLU A 31 3.26 -12.27 4.26
C GLU A 31 4.31 -11.68 3.31
N LEU A 32 4.01 -11.62 1.99
CA LEU A 32 4.91 -11.03 1.01
C LEU A 32 5.23 -9.57 1.33
N VAL A 33 4.21 -8.79 1.73
CA VAL A 33 4.42 -7.40 2.16
C VAL A 33 5.34 -7.34 3.39
N THR A 34 5.06 -8.17 4.39
CA THR A 34 5.84 -8.22 5.64
C THR A 34 7.29 -8.60 5.37
N ASP A 35 7.53 -9.58 4.50
CA ASP A 35 8.86 -10.01 4.11
C ASP A 35 9.63 -8.91 3.39
N CYS A 36 9.00 -8.21 2.44
CA CYS A 36 9.65 -7.10 1.75
C CYS A 36 9.99 -5.93 2.67
N LEU A 37 9.13 -5.63 3.66
CA LEU A 37 9.43 -4.63 4.68
C LEU A 37 10.65 -5.05 5.51
N LYS A 38 10.69 -6.32 5.94
CA LYS A 38 11.79 -6.88 6.72
C LYS A 38 13.11 -6.92 5.94
N GLU A 39 13.08 -7.40 4.69
CA GLU A 39 14.25 -7.50 3.80
C GLU A 39 14.90 -6.14 3.54
N ASN A 40 14.10 -5.08 3.48
CA ASN A 40 14.59 -3.72 3.26
C ASN A 40 14.87 -2.97 4.57
N GLY A 41 14.65 -3.57 5.73
CA GLY A 41 14.87 -2.92 7.02
C GLY A 41 13.93 -1.75 7.28
N VAL A 42 12.68 -1.85 6.84
CA VAL A 42 11.63 -0.85 7.16
C VAL A 42 11.21 -1.02 8.61
N THR A 43 11.26 0.07 9.37
CA THR A 43 10.83 0.08 10.77
C THR A 43 9.36 0.48 10.89
N PRO A 44 8.68 0.10 11.99
CA PRO A 44 7.33 0.60 12.26
C PRO A 44 7.24 2.13 12.29
N GLN A 45 8.30 2.81 12.77
CA GLN A 45 8.33 4.27 12.84
C GLN A 45 8.39 4.90 11.45
N ASP A 46 9.10 4.29 10.49
CA ASP A 46 9.16 4.79 9.10
C ASP A 46 7.75 4.83 8.48
N LEU A 47 6.96 3.78 8.72
CA LEU A 47 5.58 3.71 8.24
C LEU A 47 4.67 4.68 8.99
N ALA A 48 4.80 4.77 10.31
CA ALA A 48 3.99 5.67 11.14
C ALA A 48 4.26 7.16 10.79
N ASP A 49 5.50 7.54 10.53
CA ASP A 49 5.87 8.90 10.14
C ASP A 49 5.28 9.27 8.76
N LEU A 50 5.24 8.34 7.82
CA LEU A 50 4.58 8.53 6.52
C LEU A 50 3.06 8.61 6.65
N GLN A 51 2.45 7.69 7.40
CA GLN A 51 1.00 7.65 7.60
C GLN A 51 0.46 8.88 8.32
N SER A 52 1.21 9.41 9.29
CA SER A 52 0.85 10.62 10.01
C SER A 52 1.13 11.91 9.22
N GLY A 53 1.82 11.82 8.08
CA GLY A 53 2.26 12.99 7.31
C GLY A 53 3.42 13.75 7.96
N LYS A 54 4.02 13.23 9.03
CA LYS A 54 5.26 13.78 9.63
C LYS A 54 6.42 13.73 8.64
N VAL A 55 6.45 12.72 7.78
CA VAL A 55 7.30 12.65 6.59
C VAL A 55 6.39 12.71 5.37
N LYS A 56 6.67 13.62 4.44
CA LYS A 56 5.94 13.70 3.17
C LYS A 56 6.36 12.55 2.24
N ALA A 57 5.51 12.18 1.29
CA ALA A 57 5.78 11.07 0.39
C ALA A 57 7.06 11.28 -0.44
N GLU A 58 7.32 12.50 -0.89
CA GLU A 58 8.54 12.87 -1.61
C GLU A 58 9.82 12.62 -0.79
N ASP A 59 9.72 12.76 0.54
CA ASP A 59 10.81 12.63 1.51
C ASP A 59 10.86 11.22 2.15
N ALA A 60 10.09 10.27 1.63
CA ALA A 60 10.12 8.88 2.10
C ALA A 60 11.54 8.30 2.00
N LYS A 61 11.94 7.56 3.05
CA LYS A 61 13.25 6.91 3.11
C LYS A 61 13.40 5.85 2.02
N ASP A 62 14.63 5.63 1.56
CA ASP A 62 14.94 4.66 0.49
C ASP A 62 14.53 3.23 0.84
N ASN A 63 14.63 2.80 2.10
CA ASN A 63 14.15 1.48 2.53
C ASN A 63 12.65 1.29 2.28
N VAL A 64 11.83 2.32 2.52
CA VAL A 64 10.39 2.28 2.24
C VAL A 64 10.12 2.30 0.74
N LYS A 65 10.88 3.08 -0.02
CA LYS A 65 10.75 3.10 -1.49
C LYS A 65 11.13 1.74 -2.09
N CYS A 66 12.23 1.14 -1.64
CA CYS A 66 12.68 -0.16 -2.14
C CYS A 66 11.81 -1.33 -1.68
N SER A 67 11.16 -1.25 -0.51
CA SER A 67 10.15 -2.25 -0.14
C SER A 67 8.96 -2.25 -1.10
N SER A 68 8.58 -1.08 -1.64
CA SER A 68 7.54 -0.97 -2.68
C SER A 68 7.95 -1.69 -3.97
N GLN A 69 9.21 -1.53 -4.40
CA GLN A 69 9.74 -2.28 -5.55
C GLN A 69 9.77 -3.78 -5.26
N CYS A 70 10.24 -4.19 -4.08
CA CYS A 70 10.26 -5.59 -3.67
C CYS A 70 8.87 -6.22 -3.79
N ILE A 71 7.84 -5.54 -3.29
CA ILE A 71 6.46 -6.02 -3.36
C ILE A 71 6.04 -6.22 -4.81
N LEU A 72 6.20 -5.20 -5.66
CA LEU A 72 5.77 -5.27 -7.06
C LEU A 72 6.55 -6.32 -7.86
N VAL A 73 7.85 -6.49 -7.60
CA VAL A 73 8.68 -7.50 -8.26
C VAL A 73 8.29 -8.91 -7.82
N LYS A 74 8.15 -9.15 -6.51
CA LYS A 74 7.79 -10.48 -5.99
C LYS A 74 6.35 -10.88 -6.35
N SER A 75 5.45 -9.92 -6.48
CA SER A 75 4.09 -10.16 -7.02
C SER A 75 4.08 -10.40 -8.54
N GLY A 76 5.21 -10.23 -9.24
CA GLY A 76 5.30 -10.40 -10.69
C GLY A 76 4.68 -9.26 -11.49
N PHE A 77 4.45 -8.10 -10.86
CA PHE A 77 3.82 -6.91 -11.44
C PHE A 77 4.82 -5.86 -11.93
N MET A 78 6.09 -5.99 -11.59
CA MET A 78 7.16 -5.10 -12.01
C MET A 78 8.43 -5.91 -12.29
N ASP A 79 9.26 -5.45 -13.22
CA ASP A 79 10.60 -6.00 -13.42
C ASP A 79 11.66 -5.27 -12.58
N SER A 80 12.88 -5.81 -12.54
CA SER A 80 13.98 -5.22 -11.75
C SER A 80 14.38 -3.81 -12.17
N THR A 81 13.99 -3.35 -13.38
CA THR A 81 14.29 -2.01 -13.89
C THR A 81 13.28 -0.96 -13.45
N GLY A 82 12.19 -1.37 -12.78
CA GLY A 82 11.12 -0.48 -12.35
C GLY A 82 10.00 -0.31 -13.39
N LYS A 83 9.95 -1.16 -14.43
CA LYS A 83 8.85 -1.13 -15.41
C LYS A 83 7.71 -2.01 -14.91
N LEU A 84 6.51 -1.44 -14.83
CA LEU A 84 5.29 -2.22 -14.59
C LEU A 84 5.00 -3.17 -15.75
N LEU A 85 4.53 -4.36 -15.39
CA LEU A 85 4.07 -5.40 -16.28
C LEU A 85 2.54 -5.31 -16.36
N THR A 86 2.05 -4.23 -16.97
CA THR A 86 0.62 -3.87 -17.05
C THR A 86 -0.27 -5.02 -17.49
N ASP A 87 0.15 -5.80 -18.49
CA ASP A 87 -0.64 -6.93 -19.02
C ASP A 87 -0.78 -8.05 -17.98
N LYS A 88 0.26 -8.30 -17.19
CA LYS A 88 0.19 -9.27 -16.08
C LYS A 88 -0.75 -8.80 -14.99
N ILE A 89 -0.73 -7.51 -14.68
CA ILE A 89 -1.64 -6.90 -13.70
C ILE A 89 -3.09 -7.01 -14.20
N LYS A 90 -3.38 -6.57 -15.43
CA LYS A 90 -4.72 -6.69 -16.02
C LYS A 90 -5.21 -8.14 -16.04
N SER A 91 -4.36 -9.09 -16.44
CA SER A 91 -4.69 -10.51 -16.42
C SER A 91 -4.97 -11.04 -15.01
N TYR A 92 -4.22 -10.58 -14.00
CA TYR A 92 -4.39 -11.02 -12.62
C TYR A 92 -5.75 -10.59 -12.06
N TYR A 93 -6.20 -9.36 -12.38
CA TYR A 93 -7.46 -8.80 -11.88
C TYR A 93 -8.67 -9.00 -12.82
N ALA A 94 -8.50 -9.69 -13.94
CA ALA A 94 -9.49 -9.78 -15.02
C ALA A 94 -10.89 -10.28 -14.58
N ASN A 95 -10.95 -11.11 -13.55
CA ASN A 95 -12.21 -11.67 -13.01
C ASN A 95 -12.56 -11.13 -11.62
N SER A 96 -11.91 -10.05 -11.18
CA SER A 96 -12.15 -9.42 -9.88
C SER A 96 -13.06 -8.21 -10.01
N ASN A 97 -13.73 -7.84 -8.91
CA ASN A 97 -14.52 -6.61 -8.84
C ASN A 97 -13.66 -5.33 -8.94
N PHE A 98 -12.32 -5.46 -8.92
CA PHE A 98 -11.38 -4.35 -9.02
C PHE A 98 -10.89 -4.09 -10.45
N LYS A 99 -11.27 -4.92 -11.44
CA LYS A 99 -10.77 -4.85 -12.82
C LYS A 99 -10.77 -3.42 -13.38
N ASP A 100 -11.92 -2.74 -13.35
CA ASP A 100 -12.07 -1.43 -14.00
C ASP A 100 -11.30 -0.33 -13.26
N VAL A 101 -11.23 -0.42 -11.93
CA VAL A 101 -10.43 0.50 -11.10
C VAL A 101 -8.94 0.33 -11.41
N ILE A 102 -8.47 -0.92 -11.46
CA ILE A 102 -7.08 -1.25 -11.79
C ILE A 102 -6.73 -0.79 -13.21
N GLU A 103 -7.61 -1.03 -14.20
CA GLU A 103 -7.37 -0.57 -15.57
C GLU A 103 -7.24 0.95 -15.65
N LYS A 104 -8.15 1.69 -15.01
CA LYS A 104 -8.09 3.16 -14.92
C LYS A 104 -6.81 3.66 -14.24
N ASP A 105 -6.42 3.01 -13.16
CA ASP A 105 -5.21 3.35 -12.43
C ASP A 105 -3.95 3.07 -13.23
N LEU A 106 -3.89 1.94 -13.95
CA LEU A 106 -2.78 1.63 -14.85
C LEU A 106 -2.67 2.67 -15.97
N ASP A 107 -3.78 3.08 -16.57
CA ASP A 107 -3.77 4.10 -17.63
C ASP A 107 -3.23 5.45 -17.14
N ARG A 108 -3.55 5.82 -15.89
CA ARG A 108 -3.10 7.08 -15.27
C ARG A 108 -1.67 7.02 -14.75
N CYS A 109 -1.29 5.94 -14.07
CA CYS A 109 -0.10 5.90 -13.23
C CYS A 109 1.06 5.08 -13.80
N SER A 110 0.85 4.23 -14.81
CA SER A 110 1.93 3.38 -15.34
C SER A 110 3.07 4.14 -16.01
N VAL A 111 2.81 5.38 -16.41
CA VAL A 111 3.79 6.30 -17.01
C VAL A 111 4.68 6.99 -15.98
N VAL A 112 4.33 6.92 -14.69
CA VAL A 112 5.09 7.59 -13.61
C VAL A 112 6.50 7.02 -13.53
N LYS A 113 7.49 7.92 -13.38
CA LYS A 113 8.91 7.59 -13.22
C LYS A 113 9.50 8.28 -12.00
N GLY A 114 10.35 7.56 -11.30
CA GLY A 114 11.20 8.06 -10.23
C GLY A 114 12.66 8.18 -10.65
N ALA A 115 13.50 8.58 -9.70
CA ALA A 115 14.94 8.69 -9.90
C ALA A 115 15.63 7.33 -10.15
N ASN A 116 15.03 6.25 -9.65
CA ASN A 116 15.47 4.87 -9.80
C ASN A 116 14.26 3.92 -9.71
N ALA A 117 14.50 2.60 -9.76
CA ALA A 117 13.43 1.61 -9.72
C ALA A 117 12.63 1.63 -8.39
N CYS A 118 13.30 1.82 -7.25
CA CYS A 118 12.64 1.96 -5.94
C CYS A 118 11.71 3.18 -5.90
N ASP A 119 12.22 4.35 -6.30
CA ASP A 119 11.45 5.60 -6.33
C ASP A 119 10.31 5.53 -7.34
N THR A 120 10.52 4.84 -8.48
CA THR A 120 9.47 4.58 -9.48
C THR A 120 8.33 3.74 -8.89
N ALA A 121 8.66 2.62 -8.23
CA ALA A 121 7.68 1.76 -7.58
C ALA A 121 6.87 2.51 -6.53
N PHE A 122 7.54 3.25 -5.66
CA PHE A 122 6.90 4.03 -4.61
C PHE A 122 5.93 5.07 -5.19
N LYS A 123 6.38 5.89 -6.15
CA LYS A 123 5.54 6.92 -6.77
C LYS A 123 4.33 6.35 -7.52
N ILE A 124 4.48 5.19 -8.16
CA ILE A 124 3.37 4.50 -8.81
C ILE A 124 2.33 4.09 -7.76
N LEU A 125 2.74 3.46 -6.65
CA LEU A 125 1.81 3.09 -5.57
C LEU A 125 1.14 4.32 -4.95
N SER A 126 1.88 5.41 -4.73
CA SER A 126 1.30 6.68 -4.27
C SER A 126 0.29 7.24 -5.28
N CYS A 127 0.56 7.11 -6.59
CA CYS A 127 -0.37 7.54 -7.64
C CYS A 127 -1.67 6.72 -7.63
N PHE A 128 -1.60 5.40 -7.44
CA PHE A 128 -2.78 4.54 -7.26
C PHE A 128 -3.60 4.97 -6.03
N GLN A 129 -2.96 5.25 -4.90
CA GLN A 129 -3.65 5.69 -3.67
C GLN A 129 -4.27 7.09 -3.78
N ALA A 130 -3.72 7.97 -4.62
CA ALA A 130 -4.26 9.30 -4.86
C ALA A 130 -5.54 9.31 -5.72
N ALA A 131 -6.04 8.14 -6.14
CA ALA A 131 -7.33 8.01 -6.80
C ALA A 131 -8.49 8.35 -5.84
N ASN A 132 -8.89 9.62 -5.83
CA ASN A 132 -10.19 10.08 -5.34
C ASN A 132 -10.85 10.89 -6.45
#